data_AF-A0A9D7FPT9-F1
#
_entry.id   AF-A0A9D7FPT9-F1
#
_cell.length_a   1.000
_cell.length_b   1.000
_cell.length_c   1.000
_cell.angle_alpha   90.00
_cell.angle_beta   90.00
_cell.angle_gamma   90.00
#
_symmetry.space_group_name_H-M   'P 1'
#
loop_
_entity.id
_entity.type
_entity.pdbx_description
1 polymer ?
#
loop_
_entity_poly.entity_id
_entity_poly.type
_entity_poly.pdbx_seq_one_letter_code
_entity_poly.pdbx_strand_id
1 'polypeptide(L)'
;MFGIIKLLFKLIRWVITIIFIGAIVFVGYNAYGVWTSSKLDQRDKSDAIIVLGAAQFDGDPSPVFSNRLDHALELYKEEVSPLIITVGGKQQGDRFTEAEAGFNYLKKSIKKNNLTAITDGKDTLESFELIRKEFPNLKSVTIVSDP
;
A
#
# COMPACT_ATOMS: atom_id res chain seq x y z
N MET A 1 -6.04 -63.70 24.36
CA MET A 1 -5.10 -62.58 24.64
C MET A 1 -4.61 -61.88 23.37
N PHE A 2 -4.18 -62.60 22.32
CA PHE A 2 -3.63 -62.00 21.07
C PHE A 2 -4.62 -61.15 20.22
N GLY A 3 -5.92 -61.44 20.23
CA GLY A 3 -6.91 -60.70 19.42
C GLY A 3 -7.20 -59.28 19.94
N ILE A 4 -7.23 -59.11 21.26
CA ILE A 4 -7.46 -57.80 21.92
C ILE A 4 -6.29 -56.86 21.64
N ILE A 5 -5.06 -57.38 21.69
CA ILE A 5 -3.84 -56.61 21.39
C ILE A 5 -3.86 -56.12 19.93
N LYS A 6 -4.20 -56.98 18.97
CA LYS A 6 -4.33 -56.57 17.55
C LYS A 6 -5.41 -55.52 17.30
N LEU A 7 -6.55 -55.62 18.01
CA LEU A 7 -7.60 -54.60 17.99
C LEU A 7 -7.12 -53.26 18.54
N LEU A 8 -6.35 -53.29 19.63
CA LEU A 8 -5.79 -52.10 20.28
C LEU A 8 -4.79 -51.37 19.35
N PHE A 9 -3.90 -52.11 18.69
CA PHE A 9 -2.98 -51.55 17.68
C PHE A 9 -3.72 -50.98 16.47
N LYS A 10 -4.80 -51.64 16.01
CA LYS A 10 -5.63 -51.15 14.91
C LYS A 10 -6.33 -49.84 15.29
N LEU A 11 -6.81 -49.72 16.52
CA LEU A 11 -7.45 -48.52 17.06
C LEU A 11 -6.46 -47.36 17.18
N ILE A 12 -5.29 -47.61 17.77
CA ILE A 12 -4.21 -46.61 17.91
C ILE A 12 -3.79 -46.08 16.54
N ARG A 13 -3.57 -46.97 15.56
CA ARG A 13 -3.23 -46.56 14.19
C ARG A 13 -4.33 -45.69 13.56
N TRP A 14 -5.59 -46.02 13.81
CA TRP A 14 -6.74 -45.23 13.33
C TRP A 14 -6.77 -43.83 13.94
N VAL A 15 -6.57 -43.71 15.25
CA VAL A 15 -6.51 -42.42 15.96
C VAL A 15 -5.35 -41.57 15.45
N ILE A 16 -4.16 -42.14 15.30
CA ILE A 16 -2.99 -41.44 14.74
C ILE A 16 -3.28 -40.96 13.31
N THR A 17 -3.94 -41.79 12.49
CA THR A 17 -4.29 -41.42 11.11
C THR A 17 -5.27 -40.25 11.08
N ILE A 18 -6.30 -40.26 11.94
CA ILE A 18 -7.26 -39.15 12.05
C ILE A 18 -6.57 -37.86 12.49
N ILE A 19 -5.70 -37.92 13.50
CA ILE A 19 -4.96 -36.77 13.99
C ILE A 19 -4.07 -36.21 12.87
N PHE A 20 -3.39 -37.08 12.12
CA PHE A 20 -2.53 -36.67 11.01
C PHE A 20 -3.31 -36.02 9.87
N ILE A 21 -4.46 -36.59 9.48
CA ILE A 21 -5.36 -35.98 8.49
C ILE A 21 -5.89 -34.63 8.99
N GLY A 22 -6.31 -34.56 10.26
CA GLY A 22 -6.77 -33.31 10.88
C GLY A 22 -5.70 -32.22 10.87
N ALA A 23 -4.45 -32.57 11.15
CA ALA A 23 -3.32 -31.64 11.07
C ALA A 23 -3.09 -31.13 9.64
N ILE A 24 -3.16 -32.01 8.63
CA ILE A 24 -3.04 -31.62 7.21
C ILE A 24 -4.18 -30.68 6.81
N VAL A 25 -5.42 -30.99 7.19
CA VAL A 25 -6.58 -30.14 6.89
C VAL A 25 -6.45 -28.79 7.60
N PHE A 26 -6.00 -28.76 8.85
CA PHE A 26 -5.78 -27.51 9.59
C PHE A 26 -4.72 -26.64 8.93
N VAL A 27 -3.57 -27.22 8.57
CA VAL A 27 -2.50 -26.48 7.85
C VAL A 27 -3.00 -26.01 6.49
N GLY A 28 -3.68 -26.87 5.74
CA GLY A 28 -4.26 -26.54 4.43
C GLY A 28 -5.31 -25.43 4.52
N TYR A 29 -6.16 -25.44 5.55
CA TYR A 29 -7.16 -24.41 5.79
C TYR A 29 -6.52 -23.05 6.11
N ASN A 30 -5.51 -23.03 6.98
CA ASN A 30 -4.78 -21.80 7.29
C ASN A 30 -3.99 -21.30 6.09
N ALA A 31 -3.31 -22.18 5.35
CA ALA A 31 -2.58 -21.81 4.13
C ALA A 31 -3.51 -21.30 3.03
N TYR A 32 -4.70 -21.90 2.88
CA TYR A 32 -5.74 -21.41 1.99
C TYR A 32 -6.24 -20.03 2.43
N GLY A 33 -6.54 -19.86 3.72
CA GLY A 33 -6.95 -18.59 4.31
C GLY A 33 -5.92 -17.49 4.05
N VAL A 34 -4.64 -17.75 4.30
CA VAL A 34 -3.54 -16.83 3.99
C VAL A 34 -3.43 -16.57 2.50
N TRP A 35 -3.49 -17.58 1.63
CA TRP A 35 -3.39 -17.40 0.18
C TRP A 35 -4.55 -16.58 -0.39
N THR A 36 -5.76 -16.76 0.13
CA THR A 36 -6.92 -15.92 -0.20
C THR A 36 -6.79 -14.52 0.38
N SER A 37 -6.32 -14.38 1.62
CA SER A 37 -6.10 -13.08 2.26
C SER A 37 -4.93 -12.31 1.64
N SER A 38 -3.94 -12.97 1.06
CA SER A 38 -2.84 -12.34 0.32
C SER A 38 -3.21 -11.97 -1.12
N LYS A 39 -4.27 -12.55 -1.69
CA LYS A 39 -4.91 -12.02 -2.91
C LYS A 39 -5.89 -10.89 -2.59
N LEU A 40 -6.36 -10.85 -1.35
CA LEU A 40 -7.10 -9.75 -0.73
C LEU A 40 -6.14 -8.90 0.14
N ASP A 41 -4.92 -8.63 -0.35
CA ASP A 41 -4.31 -7.33 -0.05
C ASP A 41 -5.17 -6.29 -0.79
N GLN A 42 -6.40 -6.11 -0.29
CA GLN A 42 -7.24 -4.97 -0.57
C GLN A 42 -6.47 -3.79 0.03
N ARG A 43 -5.55 -3.26 -0.77
CA ARG A 43 -5.26 -1.83 -0.76
C ARG A 43 -6.62 -1.18 -0.99
N ASP A 44 -7.34 -0.91 0.11
CA ASP A 44 -8.71 -0.41 0.07
C ASP A 44 -8.77 0.73 -0.92
N LYS A 45 -9.71 0.64 -1.88
CA LYS A 45 -9.85 1.68 -2.89
C LYS A 45 -10.04 3.03 -2.18
N SER A 46 -9.21 3.98 -2.56
CA SER A 46 -9.25 5.33 -2.00
C SER A 46 -9.54 6.35 -3.09
N ASP A 47 -10.13 7.48 -2.70
CA ASP A 47 -10.45 8.53 -3.65
C ASP A 47 -9.19 9.23 -4.18
N ALA A 48 -8.09 9.24 -3.40
CA ALA A 48 -6.78 9.74 -3.82
C ALA A 48 -5.60 9.03 -3.12
N ILE A 49 -4.47 8.92 -3.82
CA ILE A 49 -3.16 8.64 -3.25
C ILE A 49 -2.45 9.97 -2.97
N ILE A 50 -2.13 10.26 -1.71
CA ILE A 50 -1.39 11.48 -1.32
C ILE A 50 0.06 11.11 -1.07
N VAL A 51 0.96 11.70 -1.85
CA VAL A 51 2.41 11.53 -1.67
C VAL A 51 2.96 12.71 -0.90
N LEU A 52 3.41 12.45 0.32
CA LEU A 52 4.06 13.49 1.13
C LEU A 52 5.42 13.85 0.53
N GLY A 53 5.74 15.13 0.58
CA GLY A 53 7.01 15.66 0.13
C GLY A 53 8.20 15.13 0.91
N ALA A 54 9.37 15.20 0.27
CA ALA A 54 10.69 14.96 0.85
C ALA A 54 11.69 15.80 0.07
N ALA A 55 12.97 15.73 0.46
CA ALA A 55 14.04 16.46 -0.19
C ALA A 55 14.01 16.30 -1.72
N GLN A 56 14.20 17.42 -2.41
CA GLN A 56 14.37 17.54 -3.85
C GLN A 56 15.65 18.32 -4.15
N PHE A 57 16.21 18.12 -5.34
CA PHE A 57 17.37 18.82 -5.85
C PHE A 57 17.00 19.52 -7.15
N ASP A 58 16.69 20.80 -7.04
CA ASP A 58 16.45 21.69 -8.18
C ASP A 58 15.35 21.19 -9.16
N GLY A 59 14.31 20.56 -8.61
CA GLY A 59 13.17 20.00 -9.34
C GLY A 59 13.22 18.49 -9.57
N ASP A 60 14.36 17.85 -9.30
CA ASP A 60 14.49 16.40 -9.31
C ASP A 60 14.31 15.82 -7.90
N PRO A 61 13.48 14.78 -7.71
CA PRO A 61 13.31 14.16 -6.40
C PRO A 61 14.61 13.50 -5.92
N SER A 62 14.89 13.58 -4.61
CA SER A 62 15.98 12.80 -4.00
C SER A 62 15.72 11.28 -4.15
N PRO A 63 16.73 10.41 -3.96
CA PRO A 63 16.54 8.95 -4.06
C PRO A 63 15.45 8.39 -3.14
N VAL A 64 15.28 8.97 -1.94
CA VAL A 64 14.20 8.58 -1.02
C VAL A 64 12.85 9.02 -1.58
N PHE A 65 12.77 10.24 -2.11
CA PHE A 65 11.54 10.76 -2.67
C PHE A 65 11.15 10.05 -3.99
N SER A 66 12.12 9.67 -4.83
CA SER A 66 11.86 8.89 -6.05
C SER A 66 11.30 7.51 -5.71
N ASN A 67 11.86 6.80 -4.72
CA ASN A 67 11.32 5.51 -4.29
C ASN A 67 9.88 5.64 -3.79
N ARG A 68 9.57 6.72 -3.08
CA ARG A 68 8.22 7.04 -2.60
C ARG A 68 7.26 7.29 -3.77
N LEU A 69 7.69 8.04 -4.78
CA LEU A 69 6.91 8.31 -5.99
C LEU A 69 6.72 7.04 -6.82
N ASP A 70 7.73 6.17 -6.90
CA ASP A 70 7.63 4.88 -7.58
C ASP A 70 6.62 3.96 -6.89
N HIS A 71 6.61 3.94 -5.55
CA HIS A 71 5.58 3.21 -4.80
C HIS A 71 4.18 3.78 -5.02
N ALA A 72 4.02 5.11 -5.05
CA ALA A 72 2.74 5.72 -5.41
C ALA A 72 2.28 5.37 -6.84
N LEU A 73 3.22 5.28 -7.78
CA LEU A 73 2.95 4.84 -9.15
C LEU A 73 2.54 3.36 -9.22
N GLU A 74 3.11 2.50 -8.38
CA GLU A 74 2.71 1.11 -8.23
C GLU A 74 1.26 1.00 -7.72
N LEU A 75 0.93 1.71 -6.64
CA LEU A 75 -0.44 1.80 -6.09
C LEU A 75 -1.45 2.27 -7.16
N TYR A 76 -1.08 3.27 -7.96
CA TYR A 76 -1.91 3.75 -9.06
C TYR A 76 -2.11 2.69 -10.16
N LYS A 77 -1.06 1.95 -10.53
CA LYS A 77 -1.14 0.86 -11.53
C LYS A 77 -1.99 -0.32 -11.05
N GLU A 78 -2.03 -0.54 -9.74
CA GLU A 78 -2.89 -1.55 -9.11
C GLU A 78 -4.33 -1.07 -8.86
N GLU A 79 -4.72 0.10 -9.40
CA GLU A 79 -6.06 0.65 -9.31
C GLU A 79 -6.53 0.95 -7.87
N VAL A 80 -5.59 1.22 -6.95
CA VAL A 80 -5.90 1.66 -5.58
C VAL A 80 -6.65 2.99 -5.61
N SER A 81 -6.21 3.91 -6.46
CA SER A 81 -6.89 5.19 -6.67
C SER A 81 -6.65 5.72 -8.08
N PRO A 82 -7.64 6.37 -8.71
CA PRO A 82 -7.47 7.00 -10.02
C PRO A 82 -6.74 8.35 -9.97
N LEU A 83 -6.44 8.88 -8.78
CA LEU A 83 -5.85 10.21 -8.59
C LEU A 83 -4.61 10.12 -7.68
N ILE A 84 -3.51 10.73 -8.10
CA ILE A 84 -2.35 11.00 -7.23
C ILE A 84 -2.26 12.50 -6.95
N ILE A 85 -2.03 12.86 -5.69
CA ILE A 85 -1.79 14.23 -5.25
C ILE A 85 -0.40 14.29 -4.62
N THR A 86 0.51 15.05 -5.20
CA THR A 86 1.82 15.37 -4.58
C THR A 86 1.69 16.63 -3.75
N VAL A 87 2.19 16.60 -2.52
CA VAL A 87 2.17 17.76 -1.62
C VAL A 87 3.57 18.13 -1.16
N GLY A 88 3.74 19.39 -0.78
CA GLY A 88 4.98 19.91 -0.22
C GLY A 88 5.41 21.21 -0.89
N GLY A 89 5.78 22.16 -0.03
CA GLY A 89 6.23 23.48 -0.41
C GLY A 89 7.67 23.53 -0.88
N LYS A 90 8.23 24.73 -0.86
CA LYS A 90 9.64 24.99 -1.17
C LYS A 90 10.33 25.65 0.02
N GLN A 91 11.63 25.43 0.16
CA GLN A 91 12.42 26.18 1.13
C GLN A 91 12.89 27.51 0.54
N GLN A 92 13.37 28.40 1.40
CA GLN A 92 13.94 29.67 0.95
C GLN A 92 15.16 29.40 0.07
N GLY A 93 15.12 29.86 -1.18
CA GLY A 93 16.19 29.65 -2.17
C GLY A 93 15.90 28.55 -3.19
N ASP A 94 14.88 27.71 -2.95
CA ASP A 94 14.48 26.68 -3.90
C ASP A 94 13.73 27.27 -5.10
N ARG A 95 14.05 26.75 -6.29
CA ARG A 95 13.35 27.10 -7.55
C ARG A 95 12.04 26.34 -7.74
N PHE A 96 11.94 25.14 -7.17
CA PHE A 96 10.82 24.23 -7.31
C PHE A 96 10.29 23.81 -5.93
N THR A 97 9.01 23.50 -5.85
CA THR A 97 8.46 22.84 -4.65
C THR A 97 8.64 21.33 -4.72
N GLU A 98 8.57 20.67 -3.57
CA GLU A 98 8.55 19.20 -3.51
C GLU A 98 7.36 18.62 -4.29
N ALA A 99 6.19 19.26 -4.20
CA ALA A 99 5.02 18.88 -4.96
C ALA A 99 5.24 18.98 -6.48
N GLU A 100 5.89 20.04 -6.96
CA GLU A 100 6.23 20.22 -8.39
C GLU A 100 7.24 19.17 -8.86
N ALA A 101 8.27 18.89 -8.05
CA ALA A 101 9.27 17.87 -8.36
C ALA A 101 8.60 16.49 -8.51
N GLY A 102 7.74 16.11 -7.55
CA GLY A 102 6.97 14.86 -7.61
C GLY A 102 6.02 14.79 -8.81
N PHE A 103 5.33 15.89 -9.12
CA PHE A 103 4.46 15.98 -10.30
C PHE A 103 5.25 15.81 -11.59
N ASN A 104 6.39 16.50 -11.72
CA ASN A 104 7.25 16.42 -12.90
C ASN A 104 7.86 15.04 -13.11
N TYR A 105 8.10 14.31 -12.02
CA TYR A 105 8.52 12.92 -12.06
C TYR A 105 7.39 12.01 -12.57
N LEU A 106 6.19 12.10 -11.99
CA LEU A 106 5.07 11.20 -12.28
C LEU A 106 4.33 11.48 -13.59
N LYS A 107 4.31 12.73 -14.08
CA LYS A 107 3.62 13.11 -15.34
C LYS A 107 4.15 12.37 -16.57
N LYS A 108 5.35 11.77 -16.48
CA LYS A 108 5.94 10.94 -17.53
C LYS A 108 5.23 9.57 -17.66
N SER A 109 4.60 9.11 -16.58
CA SER A 109 4.00 7.79 -16.46
C SER A 109 2.47 7.83 -16.30
N ILE A 110 1.91 8.98 -15.90
CA ILE A 110 0.49 9.16 -15.58
C ILE A 110 -0.12 10.30 -16.40
N LYS A 111 -1.39 10.16 -16.79
CA LYS A 111 -2.14 11.23 -17.47
C LYS A 111 -2.29 12.44 -16.55
N LYS A 112 -2.10 13.64 -17.09
CA LYS A 112 -2.17 14.90 -16.32
C LYS A 112 -3.47 15.07 -15.52
N ASN A 113 -4.62 14.59 -16.02
CA ASN A 113 -5.90 14.72 -15.32
C ASN A 113 -6.03 13.83 -14.07
N ASN A 114 -5.11 12.89 -13.89
CA ASN A 114 -5.07 11.94 -12.78
C ASN A 114 -3.94 12.27 -11.79
N LEU A 115 -3.34 13.47 -11.91
CA LEU A 115 -2.20 13.91 -11.13
C LEU A 115 -2.35 15.39 -10.79
N THR A 116 -2.25 15.74 -9.51
CA THR A 116 -2.32 17.12 -9.01
C THR A 116 -1.13 17.41 -8.09
N ALA A 117 -0.64 18.65 -8.12
CA ALA A 117 0.41 19.13 -7.22
C ALA A 117 -0.14 20.25 -6.35
N ILE A 118 0.00 20.14 -5.03
CA ILE A 118 -0.34 21.20 -4.07
C ILE A 118 0.95 21.77 -3.49
N THR A 119 1.29 22.98 -3.92
CA THR A 119 2.63 23.58 -3.76
C THR A 119 2.78 24.50 -2.57
N ASP A 120 1.68 24.85 -1.88
CA ASP A 120 1.69 25.93 -0.89
C ASP A 120 1.86 25.44 0.56
N GLY A 121 1.79 24.13 0.81
CA GLY A 121 1.87 23.58 2.18
C GLY A 121 3.29 23.61 2.74
N LYS A 122 3.49 24.27 3.90
CA LYS A 122 4.78 24.36 4.59
C LYS A 122 4.99 23.26 5.61
N ASP A 123 3.90 22.66 6.07
CA ASP A 123 3.89 21.52 6.95
C ASP A 123 2.77 20.55 6.55
N THR A 124 2.72 19.41 7.24
CA THR A 124 1.73 18.37 6.99
C THR A 124 0.30 18.87 7.20
N LEU A 125 0.05 19.68 8.24
CA LEU A 125 -1.30 20.16 8.56
C LEU A 125 -1.82 21.08 7.45
N GLU A 126 -1.04 22.08 7.06
CA GLU A 126 -1.39 23.02 5.98
C GLU A 126 -1.59 22.28 4.66
N SER A 127 -0.78 21.25 4.37
CA SER A 127 -0.95 20.40 3.19
C SER A 127 -2.34 19.74 3.16
N PHE A 128 -2.79 19.15 4.29
CA PHE A 128 -4.11 18.53 4.37
C PHE A 128 -5.26 19.54 4.35
N GLU A 129 -5.08 20.73 4.93
CA GLU A 129 -6.07 21.81 4.83
C GLU A 129 -6.27 22.27 3.37
N LEU A 130 -5.17 22.41 2.61
CA LEU A 130 -5.21 22.73 1.19
C LEU A 130 -5.87 21.61 0.38
N ILE A 131 -5.53 20.33 0.64
CA ILE A 131 -6.19 19.18 0.00
C ILE A 131 -7.69 19.22 0.26
N ARG A 132 -8.11 19.43 1.51
CA ARG A 132 -9.53 19.46 1.89
C ARG A 132 -10.28 20.63 1.24
N LYS A 133 -9.61 21.76 1.04
CA LYS A 133 -10.16 22.93 0.36
C LYS A 133 -10.34 22.70 -1.14
N GLU A 134 -9.35 22.10 -1.80
CA GLU A 134 -9.37 21.86 -3.24
C GLU A 134 -10.24 20.65 -3.62
N PHE A 135 -10.28 19.65 -2.76
CA PHE A 135 -11.03 18.41 -2.94
C PHE A 135 -11.99 18.13 -1.78
N PRO A 136 -13.06 18.93 -1.61
CA PRO A 136 -13.99 18.83 -0.48
C PRO A 136 -14.78 17.51 -0.42
N ASN A 137 -14.79 16.75 -1.53
CA ASN A 137 -15.53 15.51 -1.67
C ASN A 137 -14.68 14.25 -1.44
N LEU A 138 -13.37 14.36 -1.19
CA LEU A 138 -12.54 13.20 -0.82
C LEU A 138 -13.00 12.64 0.51
N LYS A 139 -13.29 11.34 0.56
CA LYS A 139 -13.73 10.61 1.75
C LYS A 139 -12.66 9.67 2.28
N SER A 140 -11.87 9.09 1.39
CA SER A 140 -10.77 8.18 1.74
C SER A 140 -9.50 8.52 0.95
N VAL A 141 -8.36 8.39 1.60
CA VAL A 141 -7.05 8.65 1.00
C VAL A 141 -6.03 7.61 1.43
N THR A 142 -5.15 7.22 0.52
CA THR A 142 -3.95 6.44 0.81
C THR A 142 -2.77 7.39 0.95
N ILE A 143 -2.15 7.44 2.13
CA ILE A 143 -1.01 8.33 2.37
C ILE A 143 0.29 7.54 2.14
N VAL A 144 1.17 8.08 1.32
CA VAL A 144 2.51 7.55 1.10
C VAL A 144 3.51 8.50 1.77
N SER A 145 4.01 8.12 2.95
CA SER A 145 4.98 8.90 3.71
C SER A 145 6.39 8.36 3.63
N ASP A 146 6.59 7.05 3.47
CA ASP A 146 7.87 6.35 3.29
C ASP A 146 7.59 5.00 2.60
N PRO A 147 8.49 4.46 1.75
CA PRO A 147 8.36 3.11 1.22
C PRO A 147 8.66 2.02 2.27
#